data_AF-A0A973I425-F1
#
_entry.id   AF-A0A973I425-F1
#
_cell.length_a   1.000
_cell.length_b   1.000
_cell.length_c   1.000
_cell.angle_alpha   90.00
_cell.angle_beta   90.00
_cell.angle_gamma   90.00
#
_symmetry.space_group_name_H-M   'P 1'
#
loop_
_entity.id
_entity.type
_entity.pdbx_description
1 polymer ?
#
loop_
_entity_poly.entity_id
_entity_poly.type
_entity_poly.pdbx_seq_one_letter_code
_entity_poly.pdbx_strand_id
1 'polypeptide(L)'
;MSFTPLKTLLKQLCYLSSAALLVSCASNPYTYTQSANYSHRVKFLVMHYTAIDYEKSMRALVDEGGLSSHYLLPESGDPSYPKDELEIIQLVDEKDRAWHAGRSFWQGREDLNDHSIGIEIVNVPTCHIPEQANLAMENDASKLCIFPDYDAKQIELLIKLSKDILARNPDIGPTQVIGHSDIAPSRKNDPGPRFPWYQLYKAGIGAWYDSDTVDKYWQLFSASKPSVELMQKALRSYGYEVIATGQLDSQTLDALSAFQMHFLPWHVSGNSDARSAAVLFALLEKYFPKKSERLFQEYQQQQQAVEPAPKTLANAQVIARIPALDPSSRALVNDRGTFTAYKGRGEIIIENQDATSADIFINGEKINIASPLTAEKIYQYSLAKRTRDGINTYKVENVLPEGASLTLRFPYPTLDKNSAQKRFTAVDELINQEIKEGFPGAVLAVVKDGKLIKLSHYGAAKKYHADGSELNSPQAMQNDTLFDIASNSKMFATNFALMKLASEGKLDVEKPLFYYLPE
;
A
#
# COMPACT_ATOMS: atom_id res chain seq x y z
N MET A 1 -31.79 1.75 -106.70
CA MET A 1 -31.89 2.48 -105.42
C MET A 1 -30.91 1.86 -104.43
N SER A 2 -30.11 2.72 -103.79
CA SER A 2 -29.34 2.54 -102.55
C SER A 2 -28.12 1.58 -102.49
N PHE A 3 -26.95 2.21 -102.65
CA PHE A 3 -25.61 2.01 -102.06
C PHE A 3 -25.24 0.75 -101.22
N THR A 4 -24.37 -0.09 -101.83
CA THR A 4 -23.03 -0.62 -101.44
C THR A 4 -22.40 -0.31 -100.04
N PRO A 5 -21.31 -1.01 -99.60
CA PRO A 5 -21.03 -2.47 -99.63
C PRO A 5 -20.17 -3.01 -98.43
N LEU A 6 -20.08 -4.35 -98.34
CA LEU A 6 -18.87 -5.18 -98.12
C LEU A 6 -17.69 -4.63 -97.25
N LYS A 7 -17.48 -5.24 -96.07
CA LYS A 7 -16.14 -5.72 -95.62
C LYS A 7 -16.23 -6.64 -94.40
N THR A 8 -16.12 -7.93 -94.70
CA THR A 8 -15.82 -9.03 -93.78
C THR A 8 -14.34 -8.97 -93.34
N LEU A 9 -14.08 -9.48 -92.14
CA LEU A 9 -12.81 -10.10 -91.73
C LEU A 9 -11.57 -9.18 -91.58
N LEU A 10 -11.51 -8.42 -90.48
CA LEU A 10 -10.31 -8.29 -89.62
C LEU A 10 -10.64 -7.43 -88.39
N LYS A 11 -10.14 -7.84 -87.22
CA LYS A 11 -10.17 -7.18 -85.90
C LYS A 11 -11.30 -7.59 -84.93
N GLN A 12 -11.27 -8.87 -84.58
CA GLN A 12 -11.44 -9.37 -83.20
C GLN A 12 -10.36 -8.85 -82.22
N LEU A 13 -9.95 -7.59 -82.32
CA LEU A 13 -9.09 -6.92 -81.34
C LEU A 13 -9.64 -5.49 -81.19
N CYS A 14 -10.46 -5.29 -80.17
CA CYS A 14 -10.77 -4.00 -79.50
C CYS A 14 -12.00 -4.08 -78.57
N TYR A 15 -12.47 -5.27 -78.19
CA TYR A 15 -13.05 -5.43 -76.85
C TYR A 15 -11.90 -5.57 -75.87
N LEU A 16 -11.44 -4.48 -75.25
CA LEU A 16 -10.71 -4.44 -73.95
C LEU A 16 -10.05 -3.08 -73.60
N SER A 17 -10.45 -1.94 -74.17
CA SER A 17 -9.70 -0.69 -73.96
C SER A 17 -10.51 0.48 -73.35
N SER A 18 -11.54 0.20 -72.55
CA SER A 18 -12.27 1.30 -71.86
C SER A 18 -12.76 0.95 -70.44
N ALA A 19 -12.29 -0.14 -69.84
CA ALA A 19 -12.65 -0.54 -68.47
C ALA A 19 -11.42 -0.74 -67.56
N ALA A 20 -10.32 -0.02 -67.83
CA ALA A 20 -9.12 -0.09 -67.02
C ALA A 20 -8.43 1.26 -67.01
N LEU A 21 -8.97 2.24 -66.26
CA LEU A 21 -8.25 3.48 -65.91
C LEU A 21 -8.98 4.23 -64.77
N LEU A 22 -9.31 3.54 -63.67
CA LEU A 22 -9.54 4.15 -62.35
C LEU A 22 -9.04 3.23 -61.23
N VAL A 23 -7.93 2.52 -61.45
CA VAL A 23 -7.08 2.13 -60.32
C VAL A 23 -6.22 3.34 -60.04
N SER A 24 -6.66 4.16 -59.07
CA SER A 24 -5.76 5.09 -58.40
C SER A 24 -4.71 4.23 -57.70
N CYS A 25 -3.64 3.88 -58.41
CA CYS A 25 -2.42 3.40 -57.80
C CYS A 25 -1.84 4.57 -57.01
N ALA A 26 -2.32 4.75 -55.77
CA ALA A 26 -1.55 5.44 -54.75
C ALA A 26 -0.31 4.58 -54.48
N SER A 27 0.71 4.72 -55.32
CA SER A 27 2.04 4.22 -55.02
C SER A 27 2.49 4.95 -53.77
N ASN A 28 2.48 4.26 -52.63
CA ASN A 28 3.10 4.75 -51.42
C ASN A 28 4.50 5.27 -51.78
N PRO A 29 4.91 6.48 -51.36
CA PRO A 29 6.16 7.11 -51.79
C PRO A 29 7.41 6.44 -51.18
N TYR A 30 7.26 5.23 -50.65
CA TYR A 30 8.28 4.49 -49.94
C TYR A 30 8.29 3.03 -50.39
N THR A 31 9.48 2.43 -50.39
CA THR A 31 9.67 0.99 -50.51
C THR A 31 9.51 0.36 -49.13
N TYR A 32 8.70 -0.70 -49.04
CA TYR A 32 8.50 -1.42 -47.79
C TYR A 32 9.48 -2.60 -47.69
N THR A 33 10.27 -2.63 -46.62
CA THR A 33 11.09 -3.78 -46.23
C THR A 33 10.82 -4.07 -44.76
N GLN A 34 10.31 -5.25 -44.44
CA GLN A 34 9.99 -5.62 -43.07
C GLN A 34 11.28 -5.90 -42.28
N SER A 35 11.50 -5.15 -41.19
CA SER A 35 12.57 -5.44 -40.23
C SER A 35 12.23 -6.70 -39.45
N ALA A 36 13.22 -7.56 -39.16
CA ALA A 36 13.06 -8.65 -38.20
C ALA A 36 12.98 -8.14 -36.74
N ASN A 37 13.43 -6.91 -36.48
CA ASN A 37 13.42 -6.27 -35.16
C ASN A 37 12.11 -5.48 -34.96
N TYR A 38 10.99 -6.17 -34.87
CA TYR A 38 9.68 -5.57 -34.60
C TYR A 38 8.87 -6.39 -33.60
N SER A 39 7.78 -5.82 -33.11
CA SER A 39 6.78 -6.51 -32.30
C SER A 39 5.40 -5.97 -32.63
N HIS A 40 4.35 -6.67 -32.19
CA HIS A 40 2.96 -6.28 -32.39
C HIS A 40 2.55 -5.22 -31.36
N ARG A 41 1.64 -4.32 -31.76
CA ARG A 41 1.15 -3.24 -30.89
C ARG A 41 0.22 -3.75 -29.80
N VAL A 42 -0.65 -4.70 -30.14
CA VAL A 42 -1.54 -5.36 -29.19
C VAL A 42 -0.73 -6.34 -28.35
N LYS A 43 -0.82 -6.17 -27.03
CA LYS A 43 -0.09 -6.92 -25.99
C LYS A 43 -1.01 -7.59 -24.98
N PHE A 44 -2.29 -7.24 -24.94
CA PHE A 44 -3.24 -7.74 -23.96
C PHE A 44 -4.59 -8.11 -24.57
N LEU A 45 -5.28 -9.05 -23.91
CA LEU A 45 -6.68 -9.36 -24.15
C LEU A 45 -7.43 -9.15 -22.84
N VAL A 46 -8.37 -8.20 -22.81
CA VAL A 46 -9.10 -7.81 -21.61
C VAL A 46 -10.55 -8.25 -21.72
N MET A 47 -11.00 -9.02 -20.72
CA MET A 47 -12.36 -9.54 -20.61
C MET A 47 -13.20 -8.63 -19.71
N HIS A 48 -14.44 -8.37 -20.15
CA HIS A 48 -15.41 -7.53 -19.46
C HIS A 48 -16.76 -8.25 -19.41
N TYR A 49 -17.63 -7.80 -18.51
CA TYR A 49 -19.07 -7.98 -18.68
C TYR A 49 -19.74 -6.63 -18.92
N THR A 50 -20.92 -6.66 -19.52
CA THR A 50 -21.68 -5.43 -19.82
C THR A 50 -22.50 -4.91 -18.64
N ALA A 51 -22.94 -5.80 -17.72
CA ALA A 51 -23.89 -5.50 -16.63
C ALA A 51 -25.28 -5.04 -17.07
N ILE A 52 -25.56 -5.06 -18.37
CA ILE A 52 -26.82 -4.67 -18.99
C ILE A 52 -27.14 -5.63 -20.15
N ASP A 53 -28.41 -5.70 -20.54
CA ASP A 53 -28.88 -6.53 -21.67
C ASP A 53 -28.21 -6.14 -23.01
N TYR A 54 -28.34 -7.00 -24.01
CA TYR A 54 -27.73 -6.86 -25.32
C TYR A 54 -28.09 -5.54 -26.02
N GLU A 55 -29.37 -5.16 -26.05
CA GLU A 55 -29.80 -3.94 -26.74
C GLU A 55 -29.17 -2.70 -26.09
N LYS A 56 -29.17 -2.62 -24.76
CA LYS A 56 -28.51 -1.50 -24.06
C LYS A 56 -27.00 -1.54 -24.21
N SER A 57 -26.39 -2.73 -24.22
CA SER A 57 -24.95 -2.91 -24.48
C SER A 57 -24.58 -2.36 -25.86
N MET A 58 -25.35 -2.70 -26.89
CA MET A 58 -25.15 -2.19 -28.25
C MET A 58 -25.21 -0.66 -28.31
N ARG A 59 -26.22 -0.04 -27.67
CA ARG A 59 -26.30 1.43 -27.61
C ARG A 59 -25.10 2.03 -26.87
N ALA A 60 -24.75 1.49 -25.71
CA ALA A 60 -23.66 2.01 -24.88
C ALA A 60 -22.27 1.90 -25.54
N LEU A 61 -22.06 0.89 -26.39
CA LEU A 61 -20.78 0.59 -27.03
C LEU A 61 -20.64 1.16 -28.46
N VAL A 62 -21.74 1.65 -29.07
CA VAL A 62 -21.77 2.13 -30.46
C VAL A 62 -22.21 3.58 -30.59
N ASP A 63 -23.17 4.05 -29.79
CA ASP A 63 -23.69 5.41 -29.91
C ASP A 63 -22.64 6.45 -29.49
N GLU A 64 -22.66 7.64 -30.10
CA GLU A 64 -21.69 8.70 -29.81
C GLU A 64 -21.68 9.12 -28.34
N GLY A 65 -20.48 9.35 -27.78
CA GLY A 65 -20.29 9.79 -26.39
C GLY A 65 -20.23 8.66 -25.36
N GLY A 66 -20.36 7.41 -25.79
CA GLY A 66 -20.23 6.21 -24.96
C GLY A 66 -18.80 5.67 -24.79
N LEU A 67 -18.71 4.46 -24.24
CA LEU A 67 -17.50 3.63 -24.23
C LEU A 67 -17.52 2.75 -25.48
N SER A 68 -16.49 1.92 -25.70
CA SER A 68 -16.52 0.92 -26.78
C SER A 68 -15.65 -0.28 -26.46
N SER A 69 -15.91 -1.40 -27.14
CA SER A 69 -15.08 -2.60 -27.11
C SER A 69 -14.74 -3.04 -28.54
N HIS A 70 -13.82 -3.98 -28.69
CA HIS A 70 -13.55 -4.54 -30.02
C HIS A 70 -14.63 -5.56 -30.39
N TYR A 71 -15.06 -6.36 -29.42
CA TYR A 71 -16.03 -7.41 -29.59
C TYR A 71 -17.11 -7.35 -28.50
N LEU A 72 -18.33 -7.76 -28.87
CA LEU A 72 -19.45 -8.01 -27.96
C LEU A 72 -19.96 -9.44 -28.19
N LEU A 73 -20.15 -10.18 -27.09
CA LEU A 73 -20.73 -11.52 -27.10
C LEU A 73 -22.12 -11.52 -26.45
N PRO A 74 -23.20 -11.82 -27.19
CA PRO A 74 -24.56 -11.90 -26.67
C PRO A 74 -24.74 -13.14 -25.77
N GLU A 75 -25.86 -13.19 -25.04
CA GLU A 75 -26.24 -14.30 -24.16
C GLU A 75 -27.50 -15.00 -24.70
N SER A 76 -27.56 -16.34 -24.64
CA SER A 76 -28.78 -17.06 -25.03
C SER A 76 -29.92 -16.74 -24.08
N GLY A 77 -31.10 -16.49 -24.64
CA GLY A 77 -32.30 -16.21 -23.84
C GLY A 77 -32.41 -14.76 -23.36
N ASP A 78 -31.48 -13.88 -23.72
CA ASP A 78 -31.66 -12.44 -23.61
C ASP A 78 -32.79 -11.99 -24.56
N PRO A 79 -33.94 -11.49 -24.06
CA PRO A 79 -35.07 -11.09 -24.91
C PRO A 79 -34.76 -9.91 -25.84
N SER A 80 -33.69 -9.17 -25.56
CA SER A 80 -33.25 -8.03 -26.35
C SER A 80 -32.31 -8.43 -27.51
N TYR A 81 -31.83 -9.67 -27.54
CA TYR A 81 -31.02 -10.19 -28.64
C TYR A 81 -31.91 -10.64 -29.81
N PRO A 82 -31.73 -10.11 -31.04
CA PRO A 82 -32.70 -10.30 -32.12
C PRO A 82 -32.55 -11.61 -32.91
N LYS A 83 -31.57 -12.46 -32.58
CA LYS A 83 -31.25 -13.68 -33.34
C LYS A 83 -31.39 -14.93 -32.47
N ASP A 84 -31.76 -16.04 -33.12
CA ASP A 84 -31.89 -17.35 -32.46
C ASP A 84 -30.53 -17.99 -32.15
N GLU A 85 -29.51 -17.73 -32.98
CA GLU A 85 -28.14 -18.21 -32.80
C GLU A 85 -27.23 -17.06 -32.37
N LEU A 86 -26.38 -17.32 -31.37
CA LEU A 86 -25.39 -16.35 -30.92
C LEU A 86 -24.31 -16.16 -31.97
N GLU A 87 -23.98 -14.91 -32.23
CA GLU A 87 -22.90 -14.49 -33.12
C GLU A 87 -21.91 -13.60 -32.39
N ILE A 88 -20.65 -13.57 -32.85
CA ILE A 88 -19.65 -12.61 -32.38
C ILE A 88 -19.88 -11.29 -33.14
N ILE A 89 -20.06 -10.19 -32.41
CA ILE A 89 -20.21 -8.86 -33.01
C ILE A 89 -18.89 -8.12 -32.86
N GLN A 90 -18.28 -7.70 -33.97
CA GLN A 90 -17.14 -6.78 -33.96
C GLN A 90 -17.61 -5.34 -34.05
N LEU A 91 -17.21 -4.50 -33.11
CA LEU A 91 -17.60 -3.09 -33.02
C LEU A 91 -16.47 -2.14 -33.43
N VAL A 92 -15.22 -2.53 -33.18
CA VAL A 92 -14.01 -1.75 -33.52
C VAL A 92 -12.98 -2.68 -34.19
N ASP A 93 -12.30 -2.21 -35.24
CA ASP A 93 -11.19 -2.93 -35.87
C ASP A 93 -10.04 -3.07 -34.85
N GLU A 94 -9.40 -4.24 -34.76
CA GLU A 94 -8.29 -4.49 -33.81
C GLU A 94 -7.06 -3.60 -34.03
N LYS A 95 -6.95 -2.94 -35.20
CA LYS A 95 -5.90 -1.95 -35.47
C LYS A 95 -6.19 -0.60 -34.84
N ASP A 96 -7.45 -0.34 -34.54
CA ASP A 96 -7.93 0.89 -33.92
C ASP A 96 -8.04 0.72 -32.40
N ARG A 97 -8.29 1.82 -31.72
CA ARG A 97 -8.34 1.89 -30.26
C ARG A 97 -9.78 1.93 -29.77
N ALA A 98 -10.29 0.82 -29.25
CA ALA A 98 -11.55 0.83 -28.49
C ALA A 98 -11.35 1.43 -27.07
N TRP A 99 -12.43 1.91 -26.45
CA TRP A 99 -12.42 2.63 -25.17
C TRP A 99 -13.03 1.78 -24.05
N HIS A 100 -12.36 0.69 -23.68
CA HIS A 100 -12.89 -0.29 -22.72
C HIS A 100 -12.16 -0.28 -21.36
N ALA A 101 -10.83 -0.15 -21.33
CA ALA A 101 -10.03 -0.25 -20.11
C ALA A 101 -10.10 1.01 -19.22
N GLY A 102 -10.13 2.19 -19.83
CA GLY A 102 -9.97 3.47 -19.11
C GLY A 102 -8.62 3.54 -18.37
N ARG A 103 -8.56 4.29 -17.26
CA ARG A 103 -7.37 4.31 -16.39
C ARG A 103 -7.11 2.89 -15.88
N SER A 104 -5.97 2.34 -16.26
CA SER A 104 -5.62 0.94 -16.07
C SER A 104 -4.11 0.75 -15.99
N PHE A 105 -3.68 -0.32 -15.33
CA PHE A 105 -2.28 -0.71 -15.22
C PHE A 105 -2.13 -2.23 -15.23
N TRP A 106 -1.17 -2.75 -15.98
CA TRP A 106 -0.75 -4.15 -15.89
C TRP A 106 0.71 -4.33 -16.29
N GLN A 107 1.47 -5.06 -15.46
CA GLN A 107 2.86 -5.44 -15.73
C GLN A 107 3.78 -4.29 -16.16
N GLY A 108 3.58 -3.10 -15.60
CA GLY A 108 4.40 -1.91 -15.89
C GLY A 108 3.92 -1.07 -17.07
N ARG A 109 2.75 -1.38 -17.65
CA ARG A 109 2.11 -0.56 -18.67
C ARG A 109 0.87 0.10 -18.09
N GLU A 110 0.67 1.36 -18.46
CA GLU A 110 -0.52 2.16 -18.17
C GLU A 110 -1.37 2.30 -19.45
N ASP A 111 -2.60 2.80 -19.32
CA ASP A 111 -3.51 3.11 -20.43
C ASP A 111 -3.68 1.96 -21.43
N LEU A 112 -4.15 0.81 -20.93
CA LEU A 112 -4.14 -0.45 -21.69
C LEU A 112 -4.95 -0.40 -22.99
N ASN A 113 -5.92 0.50 -23.13
CA ASN A 113 -6.65 0.72 -24.40
C ASN A 113 -5.71 0.81 -25.62
N ASP A 114 -4.51 1.38 -25.46
CA ASP A 114 -3.55 1.58 -26.57
C ASP A 114 -2.91 0.27 -27.04
N HIS A 115 -3.02 -0.79 -26.24
CA HIS A 115 -2.28 -2.05 -26.40
C HIS A 115 -3.15 -3.28 -26.15
N SER A 116 -4.47 -3.15 -26.10
CA SER A 116 -5.36 -4.27 -25.77
C SER A 116 -6.51 -4.42 -26.74
N ILE A 117 -6.91 -5.67 -26.95
CA ILE A 117 -8.23 -6.01 -27.48
C ILE A 117 -9.16 -6.22 -26.29
N GLY A 118 -10.37 -5.69 -26.39
CA GLY A 118 -11.39 -5.73 -25.35
C GLY A 118 -12.60 -6.52 -25.82
N ILE A 119 -13.00 -7.53 -25.05
CA ILE A 119 -14.20 -8.35 -25.31
C ILE A 119 -15.22 -8.07 -24.21
N GLU A 120 -16.34 -7.50 -24.59
CA GLU A 120 -17.53 -7.34 -23.75
C GLU A 120 -18.42 -8.57 -23.87
N ILE A 121 -18.95 -9.03 -22.74
CA ILE A 121 -19.74 -10.25 -22.66
C ILE A 121 -21.04 -9.90 -21.95
N VAL A 122 -22.17 -10.11 -22.62
CA VAL A 122 -23.48 -9.84 -22.03
C VAL A 122 -23.67 -10.77 -20.84
N ASN A 123 -23.66 -10.20 -19.65
CA ASN A 123 -23.85 -10.89 -18.39
C ASN A 123 -24.26 -9.84 -17.35
N VAL A 124 -25.34 -10.09 -16.61
CA VAL A 124 -26.00 -9.05 -15.79
C VAL A 124 -25.99 -9.41 -14.30
N PRO A 125 -24.98 -8.99 -13.53
CA PRO A 125 -24.98 -9.12 -12.08
C PRO A 125 -26.13 -8.33 -11.44
N THR A 126 -26.72 -8.90 -10.39
CA THR A 126 -27.72 -8.18 -9.58
C THR A 126 -27.06 -7.64 -8.32
N CYS A 127 -26.97 -6.32 -8.19
CA CYS A 127 -26.33 -5.68 -7.04
C CYS A 127 -27.34 -4.90 -6.19
N HIS A 128 -27.36 -5.17 -4.89
CA HIS A 128 -28.03 -4.35 -3.90
C HIS A 128 -27.07 -3.26 -3.41
N ILE A 129 -27.47 -2.01 -3.62
CA ILE A 129 -26.65 -0.82 -3.34
C ILE A 129 -27.28 -0.08 -2.16
N PRO A 130 -26.57 0.08 -1.03
CA PRO A 130 -27.03 0.93 0.07
C PRO A 130 -27.13 2.40 -0.36
N GLU A 131 -28.00 3.18 0.28
CA GLU A 131 -28.32 4.57 -0.09
C GLU A 131 -27.10 5.53 -0.12
N GLN A 132 -26.01 5.16 0.55
CA GLN A 132 -24.78 5.96 0.70
C GLN A 132 -23.59 5.45 -0.15
N ALA A 133 -23.78 4.39 -0.94
CA ALA A 133 -22.68 3.78 -1.70
C ALA A 133 -22.31 4.61 -2.94
N ASN A 134 -21.04 4.54 -3.34
CA ASN A 134 -20.56 5.26 -4.52
C ASN A 134 -20.99 4.50 -5.80
N LEU A 135 -21.88 5.10 -6.59
CA LEU A 135 -22.37 4.49 -7.83
C LEU A 135 -21.27 4.28 -8.88
N ALA A 136 -20.20 5.08 -8.86
CA ALA A 136 -19.12 5.01 -9.85
C ALA A 136 -18.06 3.92 -9.56
N MET A 137 -18.07 3.30 -8.38
CA MET A 137 -17.14 2.24 -7.99
C MET A 137 -17.84 0.90 -7.97
N GLU A 138 -17.56 0.02 -8.94
CA GLU A 138 -18.24 -1.28 -9.03
C GLU A 138 -17.79 -2.25 -7.93
N ASN A 139 -16.55 -2.10 -7.45
CA ASN A 139 -15.92 -2.91 -6.41
C ASN A 139 -16.15 -2.39 -4.97
N ASP A 140 -17.12 -1.51 -4.74
CA ASP A 140 -17.44 -0.98 -3.41
C ASP A 140 -17.90 -2.11 -2.46
N ALA A 141 -17.15 -2.30 -1.36
CA ALA A 141 -17.39 -3.36 -0.38
C ALA A 141 -18.76 -3.27 0.33
N SER A 142 -19.45 -2.13 0.23
CA SER A 142 -20.82 -1.98 0.75
C SER A 142 -21.89 -2.57 -0.20
N LYS A 143 -21.56 -2.84 -1.46
CA LYS A 143 -22.47 -3.43 -2.45
C LYS A 143 -22.53 -4.94 -2.28
N LEU A 144 -23.74 -5.48 -2.28
CA LEU A 144 -23.96 -6.94 -2.33
C LEU A 144 -24.34 -7.33 -3.75
N CYS A 145 -23.40 -7.91 -4.49
CA CYS A 145 -23.62 -8.37 -5.86
C CYS A 145 -23.78 -9.89 -5.95
N ILE A 146 -24.77 -10.34 -6.71
CA ILE A 146 -24.99 -11.71 -7.12
C ILE A 146 -24.59 -11.82 -8.60
N PHE A 147 -23.54 -12.59 -8.86
CA PHE A 147 -23.01 -12.80 -10.21
C PHE A 147 -23.66 -14.07 -10.81
N PRO A 148 -24.34 -13.97 -11.97
CA PRO A 148 -24.87 -15.14 -12.67
C PRO A 148 -23.75 -15.92 -13.38
N ASP A 149 -24.07 -17.16 -13.74
CA ASP A 149 -23.24 -17.98 -14.62
C ASP A 149 -23.28 -17.48 -16.05
N TYR A 150 -22.15 -17.56 -16.74
CA TYR A 150 -22.08 -17.29 -18.16
C TYR A 150 -22.69 -18.45 -18.96
N ASP A 151 -23.44 -18.12 -20.02
CA ASP A 151 -24.01 -19.11 -20.94
C ASP A 151 -22.91 -19.95 -21.60
N ALA A 152 -23.08 -21.28 -21.61
CA ALA A 152 -22.15 -22.21 -22.21
C ALA A 152 -21.88 -21.91 -23.70
N LYS A 153 -22.92 -21.54 -24.47
CA LYS A 153 -22.74 -21.20 -25.91
C LYS A 153 -21.94 -19.91 -26.08
N GLN A 154 -22.17 -18.94 -25.21
CA GLN A 154 -21.41 -17.69 -25.17
C GLN A 154 -19.92 -17.96 -24.86
N ILE A 155 -19.62 -18.86 -23.91
CA ILE A 155 -18.25 -19.25 -23.59
C ILE A 155 -17.57 -20.04 -24.73
N GLU A 156 -18.30 -20.87 -25.48
CA GLU A 156 -17.76 -21.52 -26.68
C GLU A 156 -17.33 -20.51 -27.75
N LEU A 157 -18.16 -19.49 -28.00
CA LEU A 157 -17.81 -18.39 -28.91
C LEU A 157 -16.59 -17.61 -28.41
N LEU A 158 -16.53 -17.32 -27.10
CA LEU A 158 -15.39 -16.64 -26.49
C LEU A 158 -14.09 -17.42 -26.67
N ILE A 159 -14.11 -18.73 -26.46
CA ILE A 159 -12.93 -19.60 -26.64
C ILE A 159 -12.47 -19.58 -28.10
N LYS A 160 -13.42 -19.67 -29.05
CA LYS A 160 -13.11 -19.60 -30.49
C LYS A 160 -12.47 -18.27 -30.86
N LEU A 161 -13.10 -17.16 -30.44
CA LEU A 161 -12.62 -15.80 -30.69
C LEU A 161 -11.24 -15.56 -30.07
N SER A 162 -11.07 -15.91 -28.81
CA SER A 162 -9.82 -15.70 -28.08
C SER A 162 -8.66 -16.45 -28.73
N LYS A 163 -8.87 -17.70 -29.18
CA LYS A 163 -7.84 -18.45 -29.92
C LYS A 163 -7.44 -17.77 -31.22
N ASP A 164 -8.41 -17.25 -31.96
CA ASP A 164 -8.16 -16.54 -33.21
C ASP A 164 -7.37 -15.24 -32.99
N ILE A 165 -7.77 -14.45 -31.97
CA ILE A 165 -7.05 -13.23 -31.57
C ILE A 165 -5.60 -13.56 -31.16
N LEU A 166 -5.39 -14.57 -30.31
CA LEU A 166 -4.07 -14.95 -29.84
C LEU A 166 -3.17 -15.48 -30.97
N ALA A 167 -3.74 -16.21 -31.94
CA ALA A 167 -3.01 -16.66 -33.12
C ALA A 167 -2.52 -15.49 -33.99
N ARG A 168 -3.29 -14.40 -34.06
CA ARG A 168 -2.95 -13.17 -34.79
C ARG A 168 -2.03 -12.22 -34.00
N ASN A 169 -1.96 -12.37 -32.68
CA ASN A 169 -1.20 -11.50 -31.78
C ASN A 169 -0.24 -12.32 -30.90
N PRO A 170 0.88 -12.81 -31.45
CA PRO A 170 1.78 -13.78 -30.77
C PRO A 170 2.51 -13.21 -29.54
N ASP A 171 2.47 -11.89 -29.34
CA ASP A 171 3.07 -11.23 -28.18
C ASP A 171 2.15 -11.21 -26.95
N ILE A 172 0.89 -11.67 -27.08
CA ILE A 172 -0.03 -11.86 -25.95
C ILE A 172 0.26 -13.22 -25.33
N GLY A 173 1.00 -13.22 -24.22
CA GLY A 173 1.24 -14.41 -23.42
C GLY A 173 0.08 -14.76 -22.49
N PRO A 174 0.15 -15.91 -21.79
CA PRO A 174 -0.89 -16.34 -20.85
C PRO A 174 -1.21 -15.31 -19.76
N THR A 175 -0.21 -14.60 -19.25
CA THR A 175 -0.40 -13.60 -18.18
C THR A 175 -0.93 -12.25 -18.68
N GLN A 176 -1.20 -12.14 -19.98
CA GLN A 176 -1.73 -10.94 -20.64
C GLN A 176 -3.19 -11.12 -21.08
N VAL A 177 -3.80 -12.27 -20.79
CA VAL A 177 -5.25 -12.46 -20.85
C VAL A 177 -5.80 -12.24 -19.44
N ILE A 178 -6.57 -11.17 -19.26
CA ILE A 178 -6.87 -10.59 -17.94
C ILE A 178 -8.30 -10.03 -17.89
N GLY A 179 -8.85 -9.90 -16.70
CA GLY A 179 -10.11 -9.20 -16.48
C GLY A 179 -9.92 -7.69 -16.36
N HIS A 180 -10.99 -6.91 -16.50
CA HIS A 180 -10.93 -5.47 -16.22
C HIS A 180 -10.59 -5.19 -14.74
N SER A 181 -11.07 -6.04 -13.84
CA SER A 181 -10.73 -6.03 -12.42
C SER A 181 -9.24 -6.20 -12.15
N ASP A 182 -8.49 -6.92 -12.99
CA ASP A 182 -7.05 -7.08 -12.80
C ASP A 182 -6.28 -5.78 -13.04
N ILE A 183 -6.75 -4.99 -14.00
CA ILE A 183 -6.06 -3.79 -14.49
C ILE A 183 -6.57 -2.51 -13.84
N ALA A 184 -7.76 -2.57 -13.23
CA ALA A 184 -8.39 -1.48 -12.50
C ALA A 184 -9.06 -1.96 -11.19
N PRO A 185 -8.31 -2.64 -10.30
CA PRO A 185 -8.87 -3.36 -9.16
C PRO A 185 -9.63 -2.47 -8.17
N SER A 186 -9.25 -1.20 -8.06
CA SER A 186 -9.93 -0.22 -7.20
C SER A 186 -11.21 0.38 -7.78
N ARG A 187 -11.63 -0.04 -8.99
CA ARG A 187 -12.79 0.53 -9.68
C ARG A 187 -13.73 -0.52 -10.26
N LYS A 188 -13.16 -1.63 -10.72
CA LYS A 188 -13.82 -2.63 -11.57
C LYS A 188 -13.77 -4.01 -10.93
N ASN A 189 -14.84 -4.78 -11.12
CA ASN A 189 -14.99 -6.15 -10.59
C ASN A 189 -15.34 -7.16 -11.70
N ASP A 190 -15.43 -6.73 -12.96
CA ASP A 190 -15.67 -7.57 -14.12
C ASP A 190 -14.39 -8.28 -14.62
N PRO A 191 -14.50 -9.47 -15.24
CA PRO A 191 -15.72 -10.22 -15.56
C PRO A 191 -16.32 -11.00 -14.36
N GLY A 192 -15.81 -10.77 -13.14
CA GLY A 192 -16.38 -11.31 -11.91
C GLY A 192 -16.01 -12.77 -11.63
N PRO A 193 -16.38 -13.27 -10.43
CA PRO A 193 -15.97 -14.58 -9.94
C PRO A 193 -16.65 -15.78 -10.63
N ARG A 194 -17.71 -15.54 -11.44
CA ARG A 194 -18.35 -16.63 -12.22
C ARG A 194 -17.74 -16.80 -13.62
N PHE A 195 -16.82 -15.92 -14.01
CA PHE A 195 -16.15 -16.06 -15.30
C PHE A 195 -15.24 -17.31 -15.31
N PRO A 196 -15.33 -18.19 -16.32
CA PRO A 196 -14.72 -19.51 -16.25
C PRO A 196 -13.24 -19.52 -16.68
N TRP A 197 -12.39 -18.77 -15.97
CA TRP A 197 -10.95 -18.65 -16.24
C TRP A 197 -10.25 -20.01 -16.41
N TYR A 198 -10.57 -20.99 -15.55
CA TYR A 198 -9.97 -22.32 -15.65
C TYR A 198 -10.38 -23.06 -16.93
N GLN A 199 -11.62 -22.89 -17.40
CA GLN A 199 -12.08 -23.49 -18.66
C GLN A 199 -11.32 -22.88 -19.85
N LEU A 200 -11.12 -21.56 -19.86
CA LEU A 200 -10.29 -20.88 -20.87
C LEU A 200 -8.85 -21.39 -20.83
N TYR A 201 -8.25 -21.51 -19.64
CA TYR A 201 -6.89 -22.06 -19.48
C TYR A 201 -6.79 -23.48 -20.04
N LYS A 202 -7.77 -24.35 -19.76
CA LYS A 202 -7.83 -25.71 -20.33
C LYS A 202 -7.94 -25.71 -21.85
N ALA A 203 -8.50 -24.65 -22.44
CA ALA A 203 -8.53 -24.43 -23.87
C ALA A 203 -7.24 -23.78 -24.42
N GLY A 204 -6.25 -23.46 -23.58
CA GLY A 204 -4.98 -22.83 -23.95
C GLY A 204 -5.02 -21.29 -23.92
N ILE A 205 -5.99 -20.69 -23.24
CA ILE A 205 -6.19 -19.24 -23.18
C ILE A 205 -5.96 -18.76 -21.75
N GLY A 206 -4.99 -17.86 -21.57
CA GLY A 206 -4.71 -17.24 -20.27
C GLY A 206 -3.91 -18.11 -19.31
N ALA A 207 -3.59 -17.54 -18.15
CA ALA A 207 -2.74 -18.16 -17.14
C ALA A 207 -3.55 -18.95 -16.11
N TRP A 208 -2.99 -20.06 -15.66
CA TRP A 208 -3.42 -20.78 -14.45
C TRP A 208 -2.24 -21.46 -13.76
N TYR A 209 -2.39 -21.74 -12.47
CA TYR A 209 -1.40 -22.41 -11.65
C TYR A 209 -1.46 -23.94 -11.79
N ASP A 210 -0.40 -24.61 -11.31
CA ASP A 210 -0.38 -26.07 -11.17
C ASP A 210 -0.72 -26.44 -9.72
N SER A 211 -1.62 -27.41 -9.54
CA SER A 211 -2.16 -27.79 -8.22
C SER A 211 -1.07 -28.23 -7.24
N ASP A 212 -0.12 -29.06 -7.68
CA ASP A 212 0.98 -29.54 -6.83
C ASP A 212 1.84 -28.39 -6.29
N THR A 213 2.05 -27.35 -7.10
CA THR A 213 2.80 -26.15 -6.69
C THR A 213 2.01 -25.31 -5.70
N VAL A 214 0.69 -25.22 -5.86
CA VAL A 214 -0.18 -24.58 -4.85
C VAL A 214 -0.13 -25.35 -3.54
N ASP A 215 -0.22 -26.67 -3.56
CA ASP A 215 -0.17 -27.50 -2.35
C ASP A 215 1.16 -27.31 -1.60
N LYS A 216 2.29 -27.28 -2.34
CA LYS A 216 3.63 -26.97 -1.80
C LYS A 216 3.64 -25.64 -1.06
N TYR A 217 3.18 -24.56 -1.68
CA TYR A 217 3.17 -23.24 -1.05
C TYR A 217 2.10 -23.11 0.04
N TRP A 218 0.98 -23.80 -0.08
CA TRP A 218 -0.10 -23.79 0.90
C TRP A 218 0.36 -24.40 2.23
N GLN A 219 1.05 -25.55 2.18
CA GLN A 219 1.63 -26.18 3.37
C GLN A 219 2.59 -25.23 4.08
N LEU A 220 3.46 -24.56 3.31
CA LEU A 220 4.45 -23.63 3.83
C LEU A 220 3.80 -22.37 4.45
N PHE A 221 2.91 -21.72 3.71
CA PHE A 221 2.30 -20.46 4.13
C PHE A 221 1.21 -20.62 5.19
N SER A 222 0.65 -21.83 5.34
CA SER A 222 -0.22 -22.16 6.47
C SER A 222 0.56 -22.27 7.77
N ALA A 223 1.80 -22.77 7.73
CA ALA A 223 2.68 -22.84 8.89
C ALA A 223 3.22 -21.46 9.28
N SER A 224 3.62 -20.66 8.28
CA SER A 224 4.01 -19.27 8.51
C SER A 224 3.62 -18.38 7.33
N LYS A 225 2.67 -17.48 7.60
CA LYS A 225 2.09 -16.61 6.60
C LYS A 225 3.12 -15.57 6.11
N PRO A 226 3.19 -15.30 4.79
CA PRO A 226 3.95 -14.17 4.26
C PRO A 226 3.53 -12.84 4.89
N SER A 227 4.50 -11.94 5.08
CA SER A 227 4.22 -10.56 5.48
C SER A 227 3.37 -9.84 4.43
N VAL A 228 2.63 -8.80 4.85
CA VAL A 228 1.84 -7.98 3.92
C VAL A 228 2.72 -7.33 2.86
N GLU A 229 3.91 -6.87 3.25
CA GLU A 229 4.89 -6.29 2.32
C GLU A 229 5.28 -7.30 1.23
N LEU A 230 5.56 -8.55 1.63
CA LEU A 230 5.91 -9.60 0.68
C LEU A 230 4.75 -9.94 -0.26
N MET A 231 3.51 -9.97 0.25
CA MET A 231 2.31 -10.14 -0.58
C MET A 231 2.14 -9.02 -1.60
N GLN A 232 2.35 -7.76 -1.19
CA GLN A 232 2.30 -6.61 -2.09
C GLN A 232 3.36 -6.70 -3.19
N LYS A 233 4.61 -7.05 -2.82
CA LYS A 233 5.69 -7.28 -3.79
C LYS A 233 5.38 -8.42 -4.76
N ALA A 234 4.73 -9.49 -4.28
CA ALA A 234 4.31 -10.62 -5.11
C ALA A 234 3.21 -10.22 -6.11
N LEU A 235 2.17 -9.49 -5.68
CA LEU A 235 1.10 -8.97 -6.54
C LEU A 235 1.67 -8.06 -7.64
N ARG A 236 2.56 -7.13 -7.24
CA ARG A 236 3.27 -6.24 -8.17
C ARG A 236 4.15 -7.01 -9.15
N SER A 237 4.80 -8.07 -8.68
CA SER A 237 5.66 -8.92 -9.51
C SER A 237 4.89 -9.69 -10.56
N TYR A 238 3.65 -10.08 -10.26
CA TYR A 238 2.75 -10.76 -11.19
C TYR A 238 2.15 -9.81 -12.24
N GLY A 239 1.68 -8.63 -11.81
CA GLY A 239 1.18 -7.62 -12.74
C GLY A 239 0.42 -6.44 -12.16
N TYR A 240 -0.09 -6.53 -10.92
CA TYR A 240 -0.99 -5.52 -10.34
C TYR A 240 -0.30 -4.19 -9.99
N GLU A 241 -1.08 -3.10 -9.96
CA GLU A 241 -0.63 -1.78 -9.52
C GLU A 241 -0.59 -1.67 -7.99
N VAL A 242 0.37 -2.34 -7.36
CA VAL A 242 0.51 -2.36 -5.89
C VAL A 242 1.89 -1.85 -5.47
N ILE A 243 1.91 -0.88 -4.56
CA ILE A 243 3.14 -0.40 -3.89
C ILE A 243 3.32 -1.14 -2.57
N ALA A 244 4.55 -1.57 -2.26
CA ALA A 244 4.85 -2.24 -0.99
C ALA A 244 4.91 -1.23 0.16
N THR A 245 3.84 -1.16 0.96
CA THR A 245 3.72 -0.29 2.15
C THR A 245 3.90 -1.06 3.46
N GLY A 246 3.84 -2.40 3.41
CA GLY A 246 3.82 -3.28 4.59
C GLY A 246 2.52 -3.24 5.39
N GLN A 247 1.50 -2.50 4.92
CA GLN A 247 0.21 -2.35 5.58
C GLN A 247 -0.90 -2.91 4.69
N LEU A 248 -1.93 -3.46 5.32
CA LEU A 248 -3.12 -3.93 4.60
C LEU A 248 -4.01 -2.72 4.26
N ASP A 249 -3.60 -1.97 3.24
CA ASP A 249 -4.27 -0.79 2.71
C ASP A 249 -5.26 -1.13 1.58
N SER A 250 -6.03 -0.14 1.13
CA SER A 250 -7.10 -0.33 0.14
C SER A 250 -6.59 -0.89 -1.19
N GLN A 251 -5.47 -0.38 -1.73
CA GLN A 251 -4.88 -0.92 -2.97
C GLN A 251 -4.57 -2.42 -2.85
N THR A 252 -4.18 -2.88 -1.65
CA THR A 252 -3.84 -4.29 -1.41
C THR A 252 -5.10 -5.14 -1.31
N LEU A 253 -6.12 -4.66 -0.59
CA LEU A 253 -7.41 -5.34 -0.47
C LEU A 253 -8.11 -5.46 -1.84
N ASP A 254 -8.12 -4.37 -2.61
CA ASP A 254 -8.72 -4.31 -3.95
C ASP A 254 -8.01 -5.28 -4.91
N ALA A 255 -6.67 -5.24 -4.95
CA ALA A 255 -5.88 -6.13 -5.80
C ALA A 255 -6.05 -7.61 -5.40
N LEU A 256 -6.13 -7.91 -4.09
CA LEU A 256 -6.40 -9.27 -3.62
C LEU A 256 -7.80 -9.74 -3.99
N SER A 257 -8.81 -8.87 -3.90
CA SER A 257 -10.18 -9.17 -4.31
C SER A 257 -10.25 -9.51 -5.81
N ALA A 258 -9.66 -8.67 -6.66
CA ALA A 258 -9.57 -8.92 -8.11
C ALA A 258 -8.80 -10.22 -8.41
N PHE A 259 -7.64 -10.41 -7.78
CA PHE A 259 -6.85 -11.63 -7.91
C PHE A 259 -7.64 -12.89 -7.52
N GLN A 260 -8.42 -12.82 -6.44
CA GLN A 260 -9.26 -13.93 -6.01
C GLN A 260 -10.42 -14.17 -6.98
N MET A 261 -11.08 -13.13 -7.50
CA MET A 261 -12.11 -13.31 -8.54
C MET A 261 -11.55 -14.03 -9.77
N HIS A 262 -10.29 -13.79 -10.13
CA HIS A 262 -9.64 -14.45 -11.24
C HIS A 262 -9.20 -15.89 -10.90
N PHE A 263 -8.40 -16.08 -9.84
CA PHE A 263 -7.67 -17.33 -9.60
C PHE A 263 -8.20 -18.20 -8.44
N LEU A 264 -9.04 -17.64 -7.56
CA LEU A 264 -9.71 -18.35 -6.46
C LEU A 264 -11.20 -17.96 -6.37
N PRO A 265 -12.01 -18.14 -7.44
CA PRO A 265 -13.38 -17.62 -7.48
C PRO A 265 -14.32 -18.18 -6.40
N TRP A 266 -13.98 -19.34 -5.82
CA TRP A 266 -14.69 -19.93 -4.68
C TRP A 266 -14.32 -19.31 -3.32
N HIS A 267 -13.38 -18.37 -3.28
CA HIS A 267 -12.84 -17.76 -2.06
C HIS A 267 -12.43 -16.29 -2.31
N VAL A 268 -13.40 -15.43 -2.62
CA VAL A 268 -13.21 -13.98 -2.78
C VAL A 268 -13.49 -13.29 -1.45
N SER A 269 -12.44 -12.99 -0.69
CA SER A 269 -12.52 -12.34 0.63
C SER A 269 -11.86 -10.96 0.69
N GLY A 270 -11.05 -10.60 -0.30
CA GLY A 270 -10.18 -9.42 -0.29
C GLY A 270 -9.03 -9.49 0.74
N ASN A 271 -9.01 -10.50 1.60
CA ASN A 271 -8.02 -10.62 2.66
C ASN A 271 -6.72 -11.22 2.15
N SER A 272 -5.61 -10.79 2.75
CA SER A 272 -4.33 -11.49 2.59
C SER A 272 -4.41 -12.77 3.41
N ASP A 273 -4.48 -13.93 2.76
CA ASP A 273 -4.48 -15.24 3.41
C ASP A 273 -3.46 -16.18 2.76
N ALA A 274 -3.21 -17.32 3.40
CA ALA A 274 -2.24 -18.29 2.91
C ALA A 274 -2.66 -18.95 1.58
N ARG A 275 -3.96 -18.97 1.22
CA ARG A 275 -4.46 -19.59 -0.01
C ARG A 275 -4.12 -18.71 -1.20
N SER A 276 -4.45 -17.43 -1.06
CA SER A 276 -4.12 -16.37 -2.01
C SER A 276 -2.61 -16.28 -2.20
N ALA A 277 -1.84 -16.34 -1.10
CA ALA A 277 -0.38 -16.38 -1.17
C ALA A 277 0.13 -17.61 -1.94
N ALA A 278 -0.40 -18.80 -1.67
CA ALA A 278 0.04 -20.03 -2.30
C ALA A 278 -0.23 -20.03 -3.82
N VAL A 279 -1.44 -19.61 -4.21
CA VAL A 279 -1.81 -19.47 -5.62
C VAL A 279 -0.96 -18.42 -6.33
N LEU A 280 -0.73 -17.27 -5.69
CA LEU A 280 0.10 -16.19 -6.26
C LEU A 280 1.54 -16.64 -6.47
N PHE A 281 2.15 -17.31 -5.49
CA PHE A 281 3.50 -17.84 -5.62
C PHE A 281 3.60 -18.99 -6.62
N ALA A 282 2.57 -19.84 -6.75
CA ALA A 282 2.52 -20.86 -7.79
C ALA A 282 2.47 -20.25 -9.21
N LEU A 283 1.67 -19.19 -9.39
CA LEU A 283 1.64 -18.42 -10.64
C LEU A 283 3.00 -17.75 -10.92
N LEU A 284 3.61 -17.13 -9.92
CA LEU A 284 4.93 -16.52 -10.04
C LEU A 284 6.00 -17.56 -10.38
N GLU A 285 5.99 -18.74 -9.77
CA GLU A 285 6.94 -19.80 -10.09
C GLU A 285 6.81 -20.25 -11.54
N LYS A 286 5.59 -20.43 -12.02
CA LYS A 286 5.31 -20.90 -13.38
C LYS A 286 5.63 -19.87 -14.46
N TYR A 287 5.23 -18.62 -14.27
CA TYR A 287 5.33 -17.59 -15.32
C TYR A 287 6.47 -16.59 -15.11
N PHE A 288 7.02 -16.49 -13.89
CA PHE A 288 8.09 -15.55 -13.52
C PHE A 288 9.13 -16.16 -12.55
N PRO A 289 9.76 -17.29 -12.89
CA PRO A 289 10.55 -18.09 -11.94
C PRO A 289 11.64 -17.29 -11.23
N LYS A 290 12.34 -16.39 -11.94
CA LYS A 290 13.36 -15.52 -11.34
C LYS A 290 12.80 -14.54 -10.30
N LYS A 291 11.59 -14.00 -10.53
CA LYS A 291 10.91 -13.13 -9.56
C LYS A 291 10.44 -13.95 -8.36
N SER A 292 9.90 -15.15 -8.61
CA SER A 292 9.46 -16.07 -7.56
C SER A 292 10.62 -16.45 -6.63
N GLU A 293 11.77 -16.84 -7.19
CA GLU A 293 12.95 -17.22 -6.43
C GLU A 293 13.42 -16.09 -5.49
N ARG A 294 13.49 -14.86 -6.00
CA ARG A 294 13.86 -13.68 -5.19
C ARG A 294 12.88 -13.42 -4.05
N LEU A 295 11.58 -13.47 -4.33
CA LEU A 295 10.55 -13.27 -3.30
C LEU A 295 10.57 -14.40 -2.26
N PHE A 296 10.86 -15.62 -2.70
CA PHE A 296 10.94 -16.77 -1.82
C PHE A 296 12.17 -16.71 -0.89
N GLN A 297 13.31 -16.23 -1.38
CA GLN A 297 14.47 -15.94 -0.54
C GLN A 297 14.14 -14.88 0.53
N GLU A 298 13.42 -13.82 0.14
CA GLU A 298 12.96 -12.80 1.09
C GLU A 298 12.04 -13.39 2.16
N TYR A 299 11.10 -14.26 1.77
CA TYR A 299 10.27 -15.03 2.71
C TYR A 299 11.12 -15.83 3.70
N GLN A 300 12.09 -16.61 3.21
CA GLN A 300 12.95 -17.44 4.07
C GLN A 300 13.76 -16.59 5.05
N GLN A 301 14.28 -15.44 4.62
CA GLN A 301 14.98 -14.51 5.50
C GLN A 301 14.04 -13.94 6.59
N GLN A 302 12.79 -13.63 6.25
CA GLN A 302 11.79 -13.18 7.24
C GLN A 302 11.49 -14.28 8.27
N GLN A 303 11.54 -15.56 7.90
CA GLN A 303 11.36 -16.68 8.84
C GLN A 303 12.57 -16.94 9.73
N GLN A 304 13.78 -16.70 9.22
CA GLN A 304 15.03 -16.87 9.96
C GLN A 304 15.37 -15.66 10.83
N ALA A 305 14.77 -14.51 10.56
CA ALA A 305 14.83 -13.34 11.42
C ALA A 305 14.14 -13.69 12.75
N VAL A 306 14.93 -14.11 13.73
CA VAL A 306 14.49 -14.15 15.13
C VAL A 306 14.05 -12.73 15.45
N GLU A 307 12.73 -12.53 15.56
CA GLU A 307 12.17 -11.32 16.13
C GLU A 307 12.89 -11.14 17.47
N PRO A 308 13.72 -10.09 17.65
CA PRO A 308 14.53 -9.98 18.85
C PRO A 308 13.57 -10.04 20.02
N ALA A 309 13.77 -11.02 20.91
CA ALA A 309 12.92 -11.21 22.07
C ALA A 309 12.69 -9.82 22.70
N PRO A 310 11.43 -9.41 22.92
CA PRO A 310 11.15 -8.08 23.44
C PRO A 310 11.99 -7.89 24.68
N LYS A 311 12.97 -6.97 24.61
CA LYS A 311 13.82 -6.71 25.77
C LYS A 311 12.90 -6.16 26.84
N THR A 312 12.79 -6.84 27.97
CA THR A 312 12.22 -6.26 29.20
C THR A 312 12.93 -4.93 29.44
N LEU A 313 12.21 -3.84 29.22
CA LEU A 313 12.74 -2.50 29.36
C LEU A 313 12.76 -2.20 30.86
N ALA A 314 13.89 -2.46 31.52
CA ALA A 314 14.05 -2.24 32.96
C ALA A 314 13.62 -0.83 33.38
N ASN A 315 13.95 0.17 32.54
CA ASN A 315 13.56 1.58 32.73
C ASN A 315 12.63 2.04 31.61
N ALA A 316 11.47 2.59 31.98
CA ALA A 316 10.47 3.17 31.09
C ALA A 316 9.92 4.45 31.74
N GLN A 317 9.43 5.41 30.94
CA GLN A 317 8.84 6.64 31.50
C GLN A 317 7.52 6.34 32.23
N VAL A 318 6.80 5.31 31.80
CA VAL A 318 5.56 4.84 32.41
C VAL A 318 5.62 3.33 32.48
N ILE A 319 5.32 2.79 33.67
CA ILE A 319 5.09 1.37 33.92
C ILE A 319 3.72 1.29 34.61
N ALA A 320 2.72 0.79 33.91
CA ALA A 320 1.34 0.75 34.37
C ALA A 320 0.82 -0.69 34.36
N ARG A 321 0.64 -1.27 35.55
CA ARG A 321 -0.03 -2.57 35.71
C ARG A 321 -1.55 -2.37 35.72
N ILE A 322 -2.28 -3.12 34.91
CA ILE A 322 -3.73 -3.05 34.79
C ILE A 322 -4.34 -4.43 35.07
N PRO A 323 -5.27 -4.57 36.03
CA PRO A 323 -5.61 -3.54 37.04
C PRO A 323 -4.43 -3.23 37.97
N ALA A 324 -4.43 -2.03 38.55
CA ALA A 324 -3.42 -1.64 39.56
C ALA A 324 -3.57 -2.50 40.83
N LEU A 325 -2.45 -2.79 41.50
CA LEU A 325 -2.47 -3.56 42.75
C LEU A 325 -3.21 -2.83 43.88
N ASP A 326 -2.97 -1.53 44.00
CA ASP A 326 -3.69 -0.63 44.93
C ASP A 326 -4.43 0.45 44.12
N PRO A 327 -5.68 0.18 43.69
CA PRO A 327 -6.45 1.14 42.91
C PRO A 327 -6.87 2.35 43.74
N SER A 328 -6.83 3.53 43.13
CA SER A 328 -7.39 4.75 43.72
C SER A 328 -8.91 4.64 43.85
N SER A 329 -9.48 5.28 44.88
CA SER A 329 -10.93 5.48 44.99
C SER A 329 -11.52 6.33 43.85
N ARG A 330 -10.68 7.07 43.11
CA ARG A 330 -11.07 7.82 41.92
C ARG A 330 -11.10 6.88 40.71
N ALA A 331 -12.28 6.39 40.32
CA ALA A 331 -12.43 5.40 39.25
C ALA A 331 -11.69 5.77 37.93
N LEU A 332 -11.68 7.04 37.53
CA LEU A 332 -11.12 7.50 36.26
C LEU A 332 -9.59 7.70 36.26
N VAL A 333 -8.84 7.22 37.25
CA VAL A 333 -7.37 7.32 37.26
C VAL A 333 -6.65 5.97 37.21
N ASN A 334 -7.37 4.87 37.37
CA ASN A 334 -6.76 3.54 37.54
C ASN A 334 -6.38 2.87 36.21
N ASP A 335 -7.02 3.29 35.12
CA ASP A 335 -7.01 2.66 33.80
C ASP A 335 -6.40 3.54 32.72
N ARG A 336 -5.86 4.71 33.07
CA ARG A 336 -5.40 5.72 32.13
C ARG A 336 -4.25 6.54 32.68
N GLY A 337 -3.50 7.15 31.78
CA GLY A 337 -2.39 8.02 32.14
C GLY A 337 -1.83 8.77 30.94
N THR A 338 -0.66 9.37 31.12
CA THR A 338 0.03 10.14 30.09
C THR A 338 1.46 9.66 29.89
N PHE A 339 1.97 9.83 28.67
CA PHE A 339 3.37 9.60 28.32
C PHE A 339 3.83 10.65 27.30
N THR A 340 5.12 10.90 27.21
CA THR A 340 5.71 11.85 26.25
C THR A 340 6.16 11.12 24.99
N ALA A 341 5.80 11.63 23.82
CA ALA A 341 6.28 11.14 22.53
C ALA A 341 6.39 12.27 21.51
N TYR A 342 6.90 11.93 20.33
CA TYR A 342 6.90 12.81 19.17
C TYR A 342 5.95 12.25 18.11
N LYS A 343 5.36 13.13 17.31
CA LYS A 343 4.46 12.74 16.22
C LYS A 343 5.18 11.79 15.27
N GLY A 344 4.52 10.70 14.88
CA GLY A 344 5.11 9.71 13.98
C GLY A 344 6.12 8.76 14.65
N ARG A 345 6.26 8.79 15.99
CA ARG A 345 7.23 7.98 16.75
C ARG A 345 6.59 7.35 17.99
N GLY A 346 7.35 6.53 18.70
CA GLY A 346 6.97 5.95 19.98
C GLY A 346 6.46 4.53 19.88
N GLU A 347 6.50 3.84 21.00
CA GLU A 347 6.22 2.41 21.11
C GLU A 347 5.54 2.13 22.46
N ILE A 348 4.84 1.00 22.54
CA ILE A 348 4.30 0.42 23.76
C ILE A 348 4.76 -1.02 23.87
N ILE A 349 5.19 -1.41 25.06
CA ILE A 349 5.47 -2.81 25.40
C ILE A 349 4.38 -3.28 26.35
N ILE A 350 3.84 -4.45 26.05
CA ILE A 350 2.79 -5.10 26.84
C ILE A 350 3.37 -6.39 27.39
N GLU A 351 3.64 -6.42 28.69
CA GLU A 351 4.01 -7.64 29.41
C GLU A 351 2.71 -8.28 29.88
N ASN A 352 2.23 -9.27 29.12
CA ASN A 352 0.99 -9.96 29.45
C ASN A 352 1.25 -11.03 30.50
N GLN A 353 0.52 -10.99 31.63
CA GLN A 353 0.59 -12.05 32.61
C GLN A 353 -0.30 -13.22 32.14
N ASP A 354 -1.58 -12.95 31.96
CA ASP A 354 -2.62 -13.97 31.78
C ASP A 354 -3.88 -13.45 31.06
N ALA A 355 -3.89 -12.21 30.56
CA ALA A 355 -5.02 -11.71 29.81
C ALA A 355 -5.11 -12.40 28.44
N THR A 356 -6.34 -12.69 28.00
CA THR A 356 -6.65 -13.20 26.66
C THR A 356 -7.03 -12.07 25.69
N SER A 357 -7.47 -10.93 26.22
CA SER A 357 -7.77 -9.72 25.43
C SER A 357 -7.67 -8.46 26.29
N ALA A 358 -7.42 -7.32 25.65
CA ALA A 358 -7.51 -5.99 26.26
C ALA A 358 -7.78 -4.93 25.18
N ASP A 359 -8.51 -3.89 25.54
CA ASP A 359 -8.75 -2.73 24.69
C ASP A 359 -7.84 -1.58 25.12
N ILE A 360 -6.87 -1.24 24.28
CA ILE A 360 -5.91 -0.17 24.58
C ILE A 360 -6.14 0.99 23.61
N PHE A 361 -6.25 2.20 24.15
CA PHE A 361 -6.46 3.42 23.39
C PHE A 361 -5.28 4.36 23.60
N ILE A 362 -4.80 4.97 22.52
CA ILE A 362 -3.77 6.01 22.53
C ILE A 362 -4.38 7.27 21.94
N ASN A 363 -4.39 8.37 22.69
CA ASN A 363 -5.06 9.63 22.32
C ASN A 363 -6.53 9.43 21.88
N GLY A 364 -7.23 8.46 22.49
CA GLY A 364 -8.63 8.12 22.19
C GLY A 364 -8.81 7.12 21.06
N GLU A 365 -7.76 6.76 20.32
CA GLU A 365 -7.84 5.78 19.23
C GLU A 365 -7.40 4.39 19.69
N LYS A 366 -8.25 3.37 19.44
CA LYS A 366 -7.94 1.98 19.77
C LYS A 366 -6.76 1.46 18.95
N ILE A 367 -5.83 0.76 19.58
CA ILE A 367 -4.74 0.05 18.90
C ILE A 367 -5.13 -1.41 18.63
N ASN A 368 -4.65 -1.93 17.50
CA ASN A 368 -4.79 -3.35 17.18
C ASN A 368 -3.66 -4.11 17.86
N ILE A 369 -4.02 -4.97 18.81
CA ILE A 369 -3.11 -5.89 19.49
C ILE A 369 -3.49 -7.33 19.16
N ALA A 370 -2.60 -8.28 19.42
CA ALA A 370 -2.88 -9.70 19.23
C ALA A 370 -4.16 -10.13 19.98
N SER A 371 -4.98 -10.94 19.31
CA SER A 371 -6.20 -11.52 19.85
C SER A 371 -6.31 -12.98 19.35
N PRO A 372 -6.22 -13.99 20.25
CA PRO A 372 -6.02 -13.85 21.69
C PRO A 372 -4.59 -13.41 22.05
N LEU A 373 -4.45 -12.76 23.20
CA LEU A 373 -3.17 -12.61 23.90
C LEU A 373 -2.76 -13.96 24.50
N THR A 374 -1.45 -14.21 24.54
CA THR A 374 -0.82 -15.42 25.08
C THR A 374 -0.26 -15.08 26.46
N ALA A 375 -0.57 -15.90 27.46
CA ALA A 375 -0.04 -15.74 28.82
C ALA A 375 1.51 -15.70 28.82
N GLU A 376 2.08 -14.92 29.73
CA GLU A 376 3.52 -14.71 29.92
C GLU A 376 4.29 -14.19 28.68
N LYS A 377 3.59 -13.73 27.64
CA LYS A 377 4.19 -13.19 26.43
C LYS A 377 4.36 -11.67 26.52
N ILE A 378 5.50 -11.19 26.05
CA ILE A 378 5.75 -9.75 25.85
C ILE A 378 5.42 -9.39 24.41
N TYR A 379 4.74 -8.27 24.23
CA TYR A 379 4.43 -7.71 22.92
C TYR A 379 5.02 -6.31 22.80
N GLN A 380 5.41 -5.92 21.59
CA GLN A 380 5.89 -4.58 21.28
C GLN A 380 5.11 -4.05 20.08
N TYR A 381 4.49 -2.88 20.23
CA TYR A 381 3.71 -2.24 19.17
C TYR A 381 4.18 -0.82 18.93
N SER A 382 4.23 -0.42 17.65
CA SER A 382 4.49 0.97 17.28
C SER A 382 3.27 1.84 17.58
N LEU A 383 3.52 3.02 18.14
CA LEU A 383 2.51 4.05 18.37
C LEU A 383 2.56 5.19 17.35
N ALA A 384 3.44 5.10 16.34
CA ALA A 384 3.75 6.19 15.42
C ALA A 384 2.51 6.86 14.79
N LYS A 385 1.48 6.09 14.46
CA LYS A 385 0.24 6.61 13.86
C LYS A 385 -0.60 7.48 14.80
N ARG A 386 -0.47 7.29 16.10
CA ARG A 386 -1.40 7.82 17.12
C ARG A 386 -0.74 8.83 18.04
N THR A 387 0.58 8.98 17.98
CA THR A 387 1.32 9.93 18.81
C THR A 387 1.33 11.34 18.21
N ARG A 388 1.39 12.32 19.09
CA ARG A 388 1.63 13.74 18.81
C ARG A 388 2.83 14.23 19.60
N ASP A 389 3.36 15.39 19.23
CA ASP A 389 4.48 16.00 19.96
C ASP A 389 4.08 16.39 21.38
N GLY A 390 4.90 15.99 22.35
CA GLY A 390 4.68 16.27 23.77
C GLY A 390 3.80 15.20 24.44
N ILE A 391 2.79 15.64 25.18
CA ILE A 391 1.97 14.77 26.04
C ILE A 391 0.92 14.00 25.22
N ASN A 392 0.94 12.68 25.38
CA ASN A 392 0.01 11.71 24.83
C ASN A 392 -0.73 11.02 25.97
N THR A 393 -1.95 10.54 25.72
CA THR A 393 -2.75 9.80 26.70
C THR A 393 -2.85 8.32 26.33
N TYR A 394 -2.95 7.46 27.33
CA TYR A 394 -3.38 6.07 27.16
C TYR A 394 -4.58 5.76 28.05
N LYS A 395 -5.41 4.80 27.63
CA LYS A 395 -6.52 4.24 28.39
C LYS A 395 -6.62 2.73 28.10
N VAL A 396 -6.96 1.93 29.10
CA VAL A 396 -7.10 0.47 28.98
C VAL A 396 -8.47 0.05 29.50
N GLU A 397 -9.17 -0.78 28.73
CA GLU A 397 -10.49 -1.32 29.07
C GLU A 397 -10.55 -2.81 28.74
N ASN A 398 -11.60 -3.51 29.21
CA ASN A 398 -11.92 -4.87 28.80
C ASN A 398 -10.74 -5.87 28.88
N VAL A 399 -9.95 -5.78 29.96
CA VAL A 399 -8.94 -6.80 30.26
C VAL A 399 -9.69 -8.05 30.70
N LEU A 400 -9.62 -9.09 29.86
CA LEU A 400 -10.32 -10.35 30.08
C LEU A 400 -9.33 -11.51 30.16
N PRO A 401 -9.67 -12.60 30.89
CA PRO A 401 -10.84 -12.74 31.75
C PRO A 401 -10.78 -11.81 32.99
N GLU A 402 -11.89 -11.68 33.72
CA GLU A 402 -11.91 -10.91 34.97
C GLU A 402 -10.85 -11.45 35.95
N GLY A 403 -10.04 -10.55 36.52
CA GLY A 403 -8.90 -10.90 37.37
C GLY A 403 -7.56 -11.02 36.63
N ALA A 404 -7.58 -11.12 35.29
CA ALA A 404 -6.36 -11.12 34.49
C ALA A 404 -5.66 -9.76 34.48
N SER A 405 -4.40 -9.76 34.06
CA SER A 405 -3.56 -8.57 34.11
C SER A 405 -2.49 -8.48 33.05
N LEU A 406 -2.08 -7.23 32.80
CA LEU A 406 -0.98 -6.88 31.92
C LEU A 406 -0.25 -5.65 32.44
N THR A 407 1.01 -5.49 32.06
CA THR A 407 1.80 -4.30 32.36
C THR A 407 2.15 -3.58 31.07
N LEU A 408 1.76 -2.31 30.98
CA LEU A 408 2.13 -1.42 29.89
C LEU A 408 3.41 -0.68 30.25
N ARG A 409 4.38 -0.71 29.33
CA ARG A 409 5.61 0.07 29.42
C ARG A 409 5.70 1.01 28.22
N PHE A 410 5.87 2.30 28.50
CA PHE A 410 6.13 3.31 27.48
C PHE A 410 7.61 3.70 27.56
N PRO A 411 8.43 3.44 26.53
CA PRO A 411 9.83 3.84 26.50
C PRO A 411 9.97 5.37 26.52
N TYR A 412 11.12 5.88 26.97
CA TYR A 412 11.44 7.30 26.81
C TYR A 412 11.56 7.67 25.32
N PRO A 413 11.10 8.86 24.91
CA PRO A 413 11.22 9.29 23.52
C PRO A 413 12.69 9.44 23.12
N THR A 414 13.05 8.96 21.94
CA THR A 414 14.40 9.08 21.39
C THR A 414 14.53 10.29 20.48
N LEU A 415 15.68 10.97 20.57
CA LEU A 415 16.01 12.11 19.71
C LEU A 415 16.59 11.64 18.37
N ASP A 416 16.18 12.28 17.28
CA ASP A 416 16.83 12.14 15.98
C ASP A 416 18.16 12.92 16.00
N LYS A 417 19.26 12.22 15.72
CA LYS A 417 20.63 12.77 15.73
C LYS A 417 21.10 13.22 14.34
N ASN A 418 20.34 12.97 13.28
CA ASN A 418 20.75 13.23 11.89
C ASN A 418 20.37 14.63 11.38
N SER A 419 19.93 15.54 12.25
CA SER A 419 19.50 16.87 11.82
C SER A 419 20.66 17.80 11.46
N ALA A 420 20.51 18.53 10.35
CA ALA A 420 21.42 19.60 9.96
C ALA A 420 21.63 20.59 11.11
N GLN A 421 22.88 20.75 11.55
CA GLN A 421 23.24 21.72 12.58
C GLN A 421 22.84 23.11 12.11
N LYS A 422 21.92 23.76 12.83
CA LYS A 422 21.67 25.19 12.64
C LYS A 422 22.91 25.97 13.07
N ARG A 423 23.13 27.17 12.52
CA ARG A 423 24.27 28.00 12.91
C ARG A 423 24.04 28.58 14.31
N PHE A 424 24.83 28.15 15.28
CA PHE A 424 24.82 28.61 16.68
C PHE A 424 26.03 29.50 17.02
N THR A 425 26.66 30.11 16.00
CA THR A 425 27.94 30.80 16.14
C THR A 425 27.99 31.83 17.26
N ALA A 426 26.96 32.68 17.40
CA ALA A 426 26.90 33.67 18.48
C ALA A 426 26.87 33.02 19.89
N VAL A 427 26.22 31.87 20.02
CA VAL A 427 26.20 31.09 21.27
C VAL A 427 27.56 30.44 21.52
N ASP A 428 28.18 29.92 20.47
CA ASP A 428 29.53 29.34 20.54
C ASP A 428 30.56 30.40 20.97
N GLU A 429 30.49 31.60 20.41
CA GLU A 429 31.36 32.73 20.75
C GLU A 429 31.18 33.15 22.20
N LEU A 430 29.93 33.30 22.67
CA LEU A 430 29.63 33.63 24.06
C LEU A 430 30.21 32.59 25.04
N ILE A 431 29.96 31.30 24.81
CA ILE A 431 30.47 30.25 25.70
C ILE A 431 32.00 30.26 25.74
N ASN A 432 32.65 30.42 24.59
CA ASN A 432 34.11 30.50 24.54
C ASN A 432 34.67 31.78 25.19
N GLN A 433 33.94 32.89 25.16
CA GLN A 433 34.30 34.11 25.88
C GLN A 433 34.24 33.88 27.40
N GLU A 434 33.15 33.33 27.92
CA GLU A 434 32.99 33.00 29.34
C GLU A 434 34.09 32.03 29.84
N ILE A 435 34.48 31.07 28.99
CA ILE A 435 35.59 30.15 29.30
C ILE A 435 36.93 30.89 29.40
N LYS A 436 37.18 31.88 28.54
CA LYS A 436 38.37 32.75 28.64
C LYS A 436 38.34 33.61 29.90
N GLU A 437 37.15 34.01 30.34
CA GLU A 437 36.94 34.83 31.55
C GLU A 437 36.97 34.01 32.85
N GLY A 438 37.02 32.68 32.78
CA GLY A 438 37.31 31.81 33.92
C GLY A 438 36.42 30.58 34.05
N PHE A 439 35.35 30.45 33.25
CA PHE A 439 34.54 29.23 33.27
C PHE A 439 35.35 27.99 32.84
N PRO A 440 35.23 26.86 33.54
CA PRO A 440 36.01 25.67 33.19
C PRO A 440 35.62 25.07 31.84
N GLY A 441 34.32 25.05 31.52
CA GLY A 441 33.79 24.57 30.25
C GLY A 441 32.27 24.38 30.29
N ALA A 442 31.68 23.94 29.18
CA ALA A 442 30.27 23.59 29.09
C ALA A 442 30.00 22.42 28.11
N VAL A 443 28.83 21.79 28.22
CA VAL A 443 28.22 20.95 27.18
C VAL A 443 26.85 21.53 26.85
N LEU A 444 26.57 21.80 25.58
CA LEU A 444 25.31 22.37 25.11
C LEU A 444 24.58 21.39 24.20
N ALA A 445 23.42 20.92 24.66
CA ALA A 445 22.45 20.20 23.85
C ALA A 445 21.24 21.09 23.57
N VAL A 446 20.86 21.24 22.29
CA VAL A 446 19.62 21.94 21.89
C VAL A 446 18.73 20.96 21.15
N VAL A 447 17.52 20.77 21.69
CA VAL A 447 16.51 19.88 21.12
C VAL A 447 15.35 20.72 20.61
N LYS A 448 14.96 20.49 19.35
CA LYS A 448 13.76 21.08 18.76
C LYS A 448 13.01 20.04 17.95
N ASP A 449 11.71 19.91 18.18
CA ASP A 449 10.82 18.97 17.46
C ASP A 449 11.35 17.51 17.48
N GLY A 450 11.97 17.14 18.61
CA GLY A 450 12.61 15.85 18.84
C GLY A 450 13.81 15.54 17.96
N LYS A 451 14.44 16.58 17.43
CA LYS A 451 15.73 16.55 16.74
C LYS A 451 16.78 17.22 17.60
N LEU A 452 17.94 16.59 17.71
CA LEU A 452 19.11 17.15 18.38
C LEU A 452 19.83 18.09 17.41
N ILE A 453 19.46 19.36 17.42
CA ILE A 453 19.95 20.35 16.44
C ILE A 453 21.30 20.97 16.84
N LYS A 454 21.74 20.75 18.09
CA LYS A 454 23.09 21.05 18.58
C LYS A 454 23.47 20.06 19.66
N LEU A 455 24.69 19.53 19.57
CA LEU A 455 25.38 18.86 20.67
C LEU A 455 26.86 19.17 20.52
N SER A 456 27.37 20.02 21.41
CA SER A 456 28.76 20.46 21.40
C SER A 456 29.28 20.64 22.82
N HIS A 457 30.59 20.50 22.98
CA HIS A 457 31.30 20.68 24.23
C HIS A 457 32.36 21.77 24.07
N TYR A 458 32.76 22.38 25.18
CA TYR A 458 33.66 23.52 25.23
C TYR A 458 34.52 23.43 26.49
N GLY A 459 35.78 23.88 26.40
CA GLY A 459 36.68 23.94 27.54
C GLY A 459 37.05 22.58 28.12
N ALA A 460 37.32 22.56 29.43
CA ALA A 460 37.85 21.42 30.15
C ALA A 460 36.85 20.89 31.20
N ALA A 461 36.70 19.57 31.25
CA ALA A 461 36.03 18.86 32.35
C ALA A 461 36.84 18.92 33.65
N LYS A 462 38.17 19.08 33.57
CA LYS A 462 39.05 19.22 34.73
C LYS A 462 40.25 20.11 34.43
N LYS A 463 40.36 21.23 35.16
CA LYS A 463 41.48 22.20 35.06
C LYS A 463 42.44 22.16 36.24
N TYR A 464 41.99 21.73 37.42
CA TYR A 464 42.77 21.82 38.64
C TYR A 464 42.92 20.44 39.31
N HIS A 465 44.02 20.26 40.01
CA HIS A 465 44.21 19.21 41.01
C HIS A 465 43.33 19.48 42.24
N ALA A 466 43.17 18.47 43.10
CA ALA A 466 42.37 18.60 44.33
C ALA A 466 42.97 19.61 45.32
N ASP A 467 44.27 19.91 45.21
CA ASP A 467 44.98 20.92 46.00
C ASP A 467 44.86 22.35 45.43
N GLY A 468 44.11 22.53 44.33
CA GLY A 468 43.89 23.82 43.68
C GLY A 468 44.97 24.23 42.68
N SER A 469 46.06 23.46 42.54
CA SER A 469 47.06 23.72 41.50
C SER A 469 46.54 23.40 40.10
N GLU A 470 46.97 24.15 39.09
CA GLU A 470 46.51 23.96 37.71
C GLU A 470 47.17 22.74 37.05
N LEU A 471 46.40 21.98 36.29
CA LEU A 471 46.90 20.85 35.52
C LEU A 471 47.73 21.34 34.33
N ASN A 472 48.93 20.78 34.15
CA ASN A 472 49.76 21.03 32.97
C ASN A 472 49.05 20.65 31.65
N SER A 473 48.09 19.73 31.71
CA SER A 473 47.22 19.36 30.59
C SER A 473 45.79 19.15 31.09
N PRO A 474 44.92 20.17 30.99
CA PRO A 474 43.52 20.04 31.37
C PRO A 474 42.81 18.91 30.61
N GLN A 475 41.90 18.21 31.28
CA GLN A 475 41.07 17.18 30.65
C GLN A 475 39.94 17.86 29.86
N ALA A 476 39.92 17.68 28.54
CA ALA A 476 38.90 18.26 27.68
C ALA A 476 37.49 17.73 27.99
N MET A 477 36.50 18.60 27.85
CA MET A 477 35.08 18.22 27.93
C MET A 477 34.71 17.26 26.79
N GLN A 478 33.73 16.39 27.02
CA GLN A 478 33.12 15.52 26.01
C GLN A 478 31.61 15.73 25.97
N ASN A 479 30.96 15.33 24.88
CA ASN A 479 29.50 15.45 24.72
C ASN A 479 28.70 14.65 25.76
N ASP A 480 29.31 13.65 26.39
CA ASP A 480 28.75 12.79 27.43
C ASP A 480 29.35 13.09 28.82
N THR A 481 30.06 14.20 28.99
CA THR A 481 30.53 14.63 30.31
C THR A 481 29.33 14.95 31.20
N LEU A 482 29.18 14.19 32.27
CA LEU A 482 28.16 14.42 33.30
C LEU A 482 28.75 15.31 34.40
N PHE A 483 27.99 16.34 34.76
CA PHE A 483 28.32 17.22 35.87
C PHE A 483 27.64 16.71 37.14
N ASP A 484 28.36 16.76 38.26
CA ASP A 484 27.75 16.53 39.55
C ASP A 484 26.78 17.68 39.85
N ILE A 485 25.56 17.35 40.26
CA ILE A 485 24.53 18.36 40.52
C ILE A 485 24.71 18.86 41.95
N ALA A 486 25.49 19.93 42.10
CA ALA A 486 25.67 20.58 43.39
C ALA A 486 24.50 21.55 43.71
N SER A 487 23.89 21.38 44.90
CA SER A 487 23.00 22.36 45.55
C SER A 487 21.72 22.77 44.78
N ASN A 488 20.90 21.78 44.42
CA ASN A 488 19.53 21.98 43.92
C ASN A 488 18.59 22.76 44.88
N SER A 489 18.90 22.83 46.18
CA SER A 489 18.07 23.50 47.19
C SER A 489 17.83 24.99 46.89
N LYS A 490 18.78 25.66 46.23
CA LYS A 490 18.61 27.08 45.85
C LYS A 490 17.50 27.25 44.81
N MET A 491 17.42 26.33 43.84
CA MET A 491 16.39 26.39 42.79
C MET A 491 15.03 25.97 43.31
N PHE A 492 14.95 24.91 44.12
CA PHE A 492 13.67 24.37 44.58
C PHE A 492 13.13 25.01 45.87
N ALA A 493 13.99 25.57 46.72
CA ALA A 493 13.58 26.21 47.97
C ALA A 493 13.77 27.73 47.92
N THR A 494 14.99 28.21 47.68
CA THR A 494 15.29 29.66 47.78
C THR A 494 14.57 30.47 46.70
N ASN A 495 14.69 30.08 45.42
CA ASN A 495 14.01 30.79 44.34
C ASN A 495 12.49 30.73 44.48
N PHE A 496 11.94 29.57 44.85
CA PHE A 496 10.49 29.44 45.05
C PHE A 496 10.00 30.33 46.20
N ALA A 497 10.74 30.40 47.30
CA ALA A 497 10.43 31.29 48.41
C ALA A 497 10.51 32.78 48.00
N LEU A 498 11.55 33.18 47.26
CA LEU A 498 11.69 34.55 46.75
C LEU A 498 10.58 34.92 45.77
N MET A 499 10.26 34.04 44.81
CA MET A 499 9.17 34.24 43.85
C MET A 499 7.82 34.37 44.55
N LYS A 500 7.57 33.54 45.57
CA LYS A 500 6.35 33.64 46.39
C LYS A 500 6.28 34.96 47.14
N LEU A 501 7.36 35.34 47.84
CA LEU A 501 7.42 36.61 48.58
C LEU A 501 7.25 37.82 47.67
N ALA A 502 7.85 37.80 46.47
CA ALA A 502 7.67 38.83 45.47
C ALA A 502 6.24 38.88 44.93
N SER A 503 5.64 37.72 44.60
CA SER A 503 4.26 37.64 44.11
C SER A 503 3.23 38.12 45.15
N GLU A 504 3.53 37.93 46.44
CA GLU A 504 2.71 38.41 47.56
C GLU A 504 3.00 39.87 47.93
N GLY A 505 3.90 40.56 47.22
CA GLY A 505 4.29 41.95 47.49
C GLY A 505 5.10 42.14 48.78
N LYS A 506 5.62 41.06 49.37
CA LYS A 506 6.39 41.06 50.63
C LYS A 506 7.88 41.26 50.42
N LEU A 507 8.35 41.12 49.18
CA LEU A 507 9.73 41.36 48.76
C LEU A 507 9.72 42.13 47.44
N ASP A 508 10.45 43.23 47.37
CA ASP A 508 10.70 44.03 46.17
C ASP A 508 12.14 43.77 45.75
N VAL A 509 12.32 43.11 44.62
CA VAL A 509 13.62 42.66 44.14
C VAL A 509 14.50 43.80 43.63
N GLU A 510 13.93 44.99 43.43
CA GLU A 510 14.65 46.20 43.00
C GLU A 510 15.17 47.03 44.19
N LYS A 511 14.73 46.72 45.41
CA LYS A 511 15.20 47.44 46.60
C LYS A 511 16.55 46.89 47.09
N PRO A 512 17.47 47.77 47.52
CA PRO A 512 18.73 47.33 48.13
C PRO A 512 18.50 46.46 49.37
N LEU A 513 19.42 45.51 49.59
CA LEU A 513 19.30 44.50 50.64
C LEU A 513 19.06 45.07 52.05
N PHE A 514 19.63 46.24 52.35
CA PHE A 514 19.49 46.90 53.66
C PHE A 514 18.04 47.25 54.03
N TYR A 515 17.14 47.33 53.04
CA TYR A 515 15.71 47.57 53.28
C TYR A 515 15.03 46.39 53.97
N TYR A 516 15.57 45.18 53.80
CA TYR A 516 15.07 43.94 54.38
C TYR A 516 15.96 43.39 55.50
N LEU A 517 17.24 43.72 55.45
CA LEU A 517 18.26 43.35 56.44
C LEU A 517 19.03 44.60 56.86
N PRO A 518 18.42 45.52 57.62
CA PRO A 518 19.17 46.61 58.24
C PRO A 518 20.13 45.99 59.25
N GLU A 519 21.39 46.41 59.24
CA GLU A 519 22.40 45.96 60.23
C GLU A 519 21.94 46.16 61.68
#